data_AF-A0A1Y1L1I8-F1
#
_entry.id   AF-A0A1Y1L1I8-F1
#
_cell.length_a   1.000
_cell.length_b   1.000
_cell.length_c   1.000
_cell.angle_alpha   90.00
_cell.angle_beta   90.00
_cell.angle_gamma   90.00
#
_symmetry.space_group_name_H-M   'P 1'
#
loop_
_entity.id
_entity.type
_entity.pdbx_description
1 polymer ?
#
loop_
_entity_poly.entity_id
_entity_poly.type
_entity_poly.pdbx_seq_one_letter_code
_entity_poly.pdbx_strand_id
1 'polypeptide(L)'
;GWVWGGNALIDNAGPDSRVYLRREVIVWGDCVKLRYGSKPDDNPWLWKHMTEYARKLATYFAGLRIDNCHSTPIHVAEHILDEARRVRPDLYVVAELFSGSEDTDYVFVKRLGLSSLIREAMQAWSTAELSRLVHRHGGRPIGSFEVDEIAHGDPSPSPDSGSGRDLTREVIRRIKPTPVHALFMDCTHDNETPAQKRDARDTLPNAALVSMCSSATGSVMGYDEVYPRLIDLVNEARLYTSESSRSGPIKVGRGKNGIAGVKKLLNQIHTLMGKDGYDETHIHHEEEYITVHRVHPESRKGYFLIAHTAFPGYGNGNGALTPVLLAGTRAQHLGSWTLEVDASAEATAKAVNDSRFLVGLPSRVIDIA
;
A
#
# COMPACT_ATOMS: atom_id res chain seq x y z
N GLY A 1 -16.38 -16.48 7.45
CA GLY A 1 -17.51 -15.65 7.00
C GLY A 1 -17.51 -14.34 7.76
N TRP A 2 -18.42 -13.44 7.41
CA TRP A 2 -18.52 -12.10 7.99
C TRP A 2 -19.99 -11.65 8.10
N VAL A 3 -20.24 -10.54 8.80
CA VAL A 3 -21.59 -9.99 9.03
C VAL A 3 -21.65 -8.58 8.47
N TRP A 4 -22.67 -8.28 7.66
CA TRP A 4 -22.87 -6.96 7.08
C TRP A 4 -23.08 -5.89 8.17
N GLY A 5 -22.26 -4.83 8.17
CA GLY A 5 -22.32 -3.78 9.19
C GLY A 5 -22.05 -4.26 10.62
N GLY A 6 -21.45 -5.46 10.78
CA GLY A 6 -21.16 -6.04 12.08
C GLY A 6 -20.02 -5.31 12.79
N ASN A 7 -20.10 -5.23 14.12
CA ASN A 7 -18.98 -4.74 14.92
C ASN A 7 -17.86 -5.80 14.95
N ALA A 8 -16.69 -5.46 14.39
CA ALA A 8 -15.54 -6.33 14.30
C ALA A 8 -15.02 -6.83 15.66
N LEU A 9 -15.25 -6.06 16.73
CA LEU A 9 -14.80 -6.41 18.08
C LEU A 9 -15.65 -7.50 18.74
N ILE A 10 -16.82 -7.82 18.19
CA ILE A 10 -17.73 -8.83 18.74
C ILE A 10 -17.43 -10.17 18.10
N ASP A 11 -17.17 -11.20 18.91
CA ASP A 11 -17.11 -12.57 18.40
C ASP A 11 -18.51 -13.03 17.96
N ASN A 12 -18.74 -12.94 16.66
CA ASN A 12 -20.00 -13.29 16.03
C ASN A 12 -20.39 -14.77 16.19
N ALA A 13 -19.46 -15.66 16.58
CA ALA A 13 -19.78 -17.06 16.90
C ALA A 13 -19.89 -17.34 18.41
N GLY A 14 -19.69 -16.32 19.25
CA GLY A 14 -19.84 -16.42 20.70
C GLY A 14 -21.30 -16.63 21.14
N PRO A 15 -21.51 -17.05 22.40
CA PRO A 15 -22.85 -17.34 22.93
C PRO A 15 -23.79 -16.11 22.94
N ASP A 16 -23.21 -14.91 22.97
CA ASP A 16 -23.95 -13.65 22.98
C ASP A 16 -24.48 -13.25 21.59
N SER A 17 -24.05 -13.94 20.53
CA SER A 17 -24.43 -13.67 19.16
C SER A 17 -25.46 -14.67 18.64
N ARG A 18 -26.43 -14.18 17.86
CA ARG A 18 -27.46 -15.01 17.20
C ARG A 18 -27.37 -14.98 15.67
N VAL A 19 -26.30 -14.42 15.11
CA VAL A 19 -26.16 -14.18 13.66
C VAL A 19 -26.25 -15.47 12.83
N TYR A 20 -25.78 -16.61 13.36
CA TYR A 20 -25.90 -17.90 12.69
C TYR A 20 -27.36 -18.38 12.62
N LEU A 21 -28.11 -18.27 13.71
CA LEU A 21 -29.53 -18.64 13.76
C LEU A 21 -30.37 -17.71 12.87
N ARG A 22 -30.04 -16.41 12.88
CA ARG A 22 -30.73 -15.38 12.10
C ARG A 22 -30.33 -15.34 10.63
N ARG A 23 -29.36 -16.16 10.20
CA ARG A 23 -28.80 -16.17 8.84
C ARG A 23 -28.21 -14.82 8.41
N GLU A 24 -27.56 -14.14 9.34
CA GLU A 24 -26.90 -12.84 9.12
C GLU A 24 -25.42 -12.99 8.75
N VAL A 25 -24.90 -14.22 8.77
CA VAL A 25 -23.52 -14.53 8.37
C VAL A 25 -23.47 -14.79 6.87
N ILE A 26 -22.62 -14.05 6.16
CA ILE A 26 -22.15 -14.41 4.83
C ILE A 26 -21.07 -15.47 5.01
N VAL A 27 -21.42 -16.71 4.65
CA VAL A 27 -20.65 -17.91 5.00
C VAL A 27 -19.52 -18.14 3.99
N TRP A 28 -18.37 -18.55 4.52
CA TRP A 28 -17.28 -19.17 3.74
C TRP A 28 -17.31 -20.66 4.05
N GLY A 29 -17.84 -21.48 3.13
CA GLY A 29 -18.08 -22.91 3.36
C GLY A 29 -16.82 -23.78 3.20
N ASP A 30 -15.77 -23.22 2.62
CA ASP A 30 -14.43 -23.77 2.46
C ASP A 30 -13.60 -23.72 3.76
N CYS A 31 -13.96 -22.86 4.70
CA CYS A 31 -13.22 -22.60 5.93
C CYS A 31 -14.03 -22.95 7.21
N VAL A 32 -13.33 -23.39 8.27
CA VAL A 32 -13.91 -23.60 9.60
C VAL A 32 -13.36 -22.57 10.58
N LYS A 33 -14.24 -21.85 11.29
CA LYS A 33 -13.83 -20.86 12.31
C LYS A 33 -13.18 -21.54 13.51
N LEU A 34 -11.98 -21.09 13.87
CA LEU A 34 -11.20 -21.61 14.99
C LEU A 34 -11.63 -20.97 16.32
N ARG A 35 -11.98 -21.79 17.33
CA ARG A 35 -12.41 -21.33 18.66
C ARG A 35 -11.25 -21.39 19.65
N TYR A 36 -10.58 -20.25 19.86
CA TYR A 36 -9.45 -20.13 20.80
C TYR A 36 -9.87 -20.13 22.27
N GLY A 37 -11.03 -19.55 22.60
CA GLY A 37 -11.41 -19.26 23.99
C GLY A 37 -10.74 -17.99 24.51
N SER A 38 -10.83 -17.75 25.82
CA SER A 38 -10.24 -16.57 26.47
C SER A 38 -8.77 -16.79 26.85
N LYS A 39 -8.34 -18.04 27.00
CA LYS A 39 -6.97 -18.41 27.38
C LYS A 39 -6.52 -19.73 26.72
N PRO A 40 -5.21 -20.04 26.71
CA PRO A 40 -4.69 -21.28 26.13
C PRO A 40 -5.35 -22.55 26.65
N ASP A 41 -5.73 -22.60 27.93
CA ASP A 41 -6.38 -23.77 28.55
C ASP A 41 -7.74 -24.12 27.93
N ASP A 42 -8.43 -23.16 27.30
CA ASP A 42 -9.77 -23.36 26.74
C ASP A 42 -9.72 -24.16 25.43
N ASN A 43 -8.56 -24.17 24.76
CA ASN A 43 -8.27 -25.00 23.59
C ASN A 43 -6.75 -25.27 23.42
N PRO A 44 -6.13 -26.08 24.30
CA PRO A 44 -4.67 -26.18 24.40
C PRO A 44 -4.00 -26.63 23.10
N TRP A 45 -4.65 -27.54 22.37
CA TRP A 45 -4.14 -28.04 21.10
C TRP A 45 -4.06 -26.93 20.05
N LEU A 46 -5.12 -26.13 19.89
CA LEU A 46 -5.18 -25.07 18.89
C LEU A 46 -4.12 -23.99 19.15
N TRP A 47 -4.00 -23.54 20.41
CA TRP A 47 -3.00 -22.54 20.79
C TRP A 47 -1.58 -23.04 20.53
N LYS A 48 -1.28 -24.29 20.90
CA LYS A 48 0.02 -24.91 20.63
C LYS A 48 0.29 -24.98 19.13
N HIS A 49 -0.65 -25.51 18.36
CA HIS A 49 -0.51 -25.68 16.92
C HIS A 49 -0.24 -24.35 16.21
N MET A 50 -1.02 -23.31 16.53
CA MET A 50 -0.87 -21.99 15.90
C MET A 50 0.39 -21.26 16.35
N THR A 51 0.84 -21.47 17.60
CA THR A 51 2.13 -20.96 18.08
C THR A 51 3.30 -21.57 17.31
N GLU A 52 3.30 -22.90 17.13
CA GLU A 52 4.32 -23.61 16.35
C GLU A 52 4.30 -23.18 14.88
N TYR A 53 3.10 -23.00 14.31
CA TYR A 53 2.92 -22.48 12.95
C TYR A 53 3.52 -21.08 12.78
N ALA A 54 3.21 -20.14 13.68
CA ALA A 54 3.72 -18.77 13.61
C ALA A 54 5.24 -18.70 13.76
N ARG A 55 5.81 -19.47 14.71
CA ARG A 55 7.27 -19.61 14.89
C ARG A 55 7.94 -20.19 13.64
N LYS A 56 7.31 -21.19 13.01
CA LYS A 56 7.80 -21.78 11.76
C LYS A 56 7.82 -20.74 10.65
N LEU A 57 6.75 -19.97 10.46
CA LEU A 57 6.71 -18.90 9.45
C LEU A 57 7.79 -17.84 9.70
N ALA A 58 7.94 -17.38 10.94
CA ALA A 58 8.93 -16.37 11.30
C ALA A 58 10.39 -16.79 11.03
N THR A 59 10.65 -18.10 11.02
CA THR A 59 11.97 -18.66 10.64
C THR A 59 12.31 -18.35 9.18
N TYR A 60 11.32 -18.42 8.28
CA TYR A 60 11.55 -18.32 6.83
C TYR A 60 11.27 -16.92 6.26
N PHE A 61 10.31 -16.18 6.82
CA PHE A 61 9.83 -14.93 6.23
C PHE A 61 10.23 -13.70 7.05
N ALA A 62 10.57 -12.61 6.37
CA ALA A 62 10.89 -11.32 7.00
C ALA A 62 9.67 -10.60 7.58
N GLY A 63 8.47 -11.00 7.17
CA GLY A 63 7.24 -10.40 7.65
C GLY A 63 6.00 -11.25 7.41
N LEU A 64 4.89 -10.83 8.02
CA LEU A 64 3.58 -11.48 7.92
C LEU A 64 2.53 -10.46 7.46
N ARG A 65 1.65 -10.88 6.55
CA ARG A 65 0.39 -10.19 6.22
C ARG A 65 -0.73 -10.87 6.99
N ILE A 66 -1.44 -10.13 7.84
CA ILE A 66 -2.58 -10.63 8.60
C ILE A 66 -3.86 -10.29 7.84
N ASP A 67 -4.49 -11.32 7.32
CA ASP A 67 -5.80 -11.25 6.71
C ASP A 67 -6.88 -10.98 7.76
N ASN A 68 -7.85 -10.13 7.41
CA ASN A 68 -9.02 -9.82 8.23
C ASN A 68 -8.70 -9.64 9.74
N CYS A 69 -7.67 -8.83 10.03
CA CYS A 69 -7.10 -8.71 11.37
C CYS A 69 -8.12 -8.22 12.41
N HIS A 70 -9.08 -7.40 11.98
CA HIS A 70 -10.11 -6.82 12.82
C HIS A 70 -11.09 -7.88 13.38
N SER A 71 -11.21 -9.04 12.71
CA SER A 71 -12.05 -10.16 13.16
C SER A 71 -11.29 -11.17 14.04
N THR A 72 -10.01 -10.93 14.30
CA THR A 72 -9.19 -11.77 15.18
C THR A 72 -9.18 -11.20 16.60
N PRO A 73 -9.55 -11.98 17.64
CA PRO A 73 -9.48 -11.50 19.02
C PRO A 73 -8.07 -11.01 19.37
N ILE A 74 -7.98 -9.78 19.89
CA ILE A 74 -6.69 -9.09 20.06
C ILE A 74 -5.72 -9.92 20.91
N HIS A 75 -6.18 -10.54 21.99
CA HIS A 75 -5.32 -11.34 22.88
C HIS A 75 -4.73 -12.59 22.19
N VAL A 76 -5.41 -13.13 21.18
CA VAL A 76 -4.91 -14.25 20.38
C VAL A 76 -3.83 -13.74 19.43
N ALA A 77 -4.12 -12.68 18.68
CA ALA A 77 -3.17 -12.10 17.74
C ALA A 77 -1.90 -11.61 18.45
N GLU A 78 -2.03 -10.99 19.62
CA GLU A 78 -0.92 -10.50 20.44
C GLU A 78 0.03 -11.65 20.82
N HIS A 79 -0.50 -12.72 21.41
CA HIS A 79 0.31 -13.91 21.75
C HIS A 79 1.01 -14.50 20.52
N ILE A 80 0.29 -14.69 19.42
CA ILE A 80 0.83 -15.33 18.22
C ILE A 80 1.94 -14.49 17.58
N LEU A 81 1.78 -13.16 17.52
CA LEU A 81 2.78 -12.26 16.97
C LEU A 81 4.00 -12.14 17.89
N ASP A 82 3.81 -12.13 19.21
CA ASP A 82 4.93 -12.13 20.16
C ASP A 82 5.76 -13.41 20.05
N GLU A 83 5.10 -14.56 19.88
CA GLU A 83 5.76 -15.84 19.64
C GLU A 83 6.54 -15.85 18.32
N ALA A 84 6.00 -15.23 17.27
CA ALA A 84 6.72 -15.02 16.01
C ALA A 84 7.94 -14.08 16.20
N ARG A 85 7.79 -13.00 16.97
CA ARG A 85 8.87 -12.04 17.26
C ARG A 85 9.99 -12.59 18.13
N ARG A 86 9.69 -13.56 19.00
CA ARG A 86 10.72 -14.32 19.73
C ARG A 86 11.66 -15.07 18.79
N VAL A 87 11.17 -15.50 17.62
CA VAL A 87 12.00 -16.14 16.57
C VAL A 87 12.65 -15.09 15.67
N ARG A 88 11.91 -14.03 15.30
CA ARG A 88 12.40 -12.93 14.46
C ARG A 88 12.11 -11.58 15.11
N PRO A 89 13.06 -10.98 15.86
CA PRO A 89 12.83 -9.73 16.58
C PRO A 89 12.46 -8.53 15.68
N ASP A 90 12.92 -8.53 14.43
CA ASP A 90 12.68 -7.49 13.41
C ASP A 90 11.51 -7.82 12.46
N LEU A 91 10.58 -8.69 12.89
CA LEU A 91 9.45 -9.13 12.06
C LEU A 91 8.57 -7.95 11.62
N TYR A 92 8.49 -7.73 10.31
CA TYR A 92 7.60 -6.75 9.72
C TYR A 92 6.16 -7.29 9.66
N VAL A 93 5.18 -6.56 10.20
CA VAL A 93 3.79 -7.04 10.27
C VAL A 93 2.87 -6.05 9.58
N VAL A 94 2.13 -6.53 8.58
CA VAL A 94 1.14 -5.76 7.84
C VAL A 94 -0.24 -6.35 8.09
N ALA A 95 -1.25 -5.51 8.27
CA ALA A 95 -2.61 -5.98 8.50
C ALA A 95 -3.61 -5.36 7.53
N GLU A 96 -4.55 -6.20 7.08
CA GLU A 96 -5.82 -5.74 6.57
C GLU A 96 -6.76 -5.46 7.76
N LEU A 97 -6.95 -4.17 8.05
CA LEU A 97 -7.66 -3.70 9.23
C LEU A 97 -8.64 -2.58 8.87
N PHE A 98 -9.92 -2.86 9.04
CA PHE A 98 -11.02 -1.93 8.82
C PHE A 98 -11.97 -1.99 10.01
N SER A 99 -11.57 -1.36 11.12
CA SER A 99 -12.33 -1.45 12.38
C SER A 99 -13.53 -0.50 12.47
N GLY A 100 -13.74 0.35 11.46
CA GLY A 100 -14.81 1.35 11.41
C GLY A 100 -14.48 2.69 12.08
N SER A 101 -13.36 2.79 12.81
CA SER A 101 -12.83 4.06 13.32
C SER A 101 -11.31 4.08 13.39
N GLU A 102 -10.69 5.24 13.16
CA GLU A 102 -9.23 5.39 13.28
C GLU A 102 -8.75 5.10 14.72
N ASP A 103 -9.54 5.47 15.74
CA ASP A 103 -9.23 5.18 17.15
C ASP A 103 -9.12 3.67 17.43
N THR A 104 -10.01 2.87 16.86
CA THR A 104 -9.96 1.42 17.04
C THR A 104 -8.77 0.83 16.28
N ASP A 105 -8.47 1.33 15.08
CA ASP A 105 -7.26 0.95 14.35
C ASP A 105 -5.99 1.20 15.21
N TYR A 106 -5.90 2.33 15.91
CA TYR A 106 -4.78 2.63 16.81
C TYR A 106 -4.65 1.62 17.95
N VAL A 107 -5.76 1.14 18.52
CA VAL A 107 -5.71 0.12 19.59
C VAL A 107 -5.08 -1.18 19.09
N PHE A 108 -5.49 -1.65 17.90
CA PHE A 108 -4.90 -2.85 17.28
C PHE A 108 -3.42 -2.63 16.98
N VAL A 109 -3.06 -1.52 16.35
CA VAL A 109 -1.67 -1.21 15.99
C VAL A 109 -0.78 -1.19 17.23
N LYS A 110 -1.22 -0.49 18.29
CA LYS A 110 -0.48 -0.38 19.54
C LYS A 110 -0.30 -1.72 20.24
N ARG A 111 -1.36 -2.53 20.35
CA ARG A 111 -1.31 -3.80 21.07
C ARG A 111 -0.59 -4.90 20.29
N LEU A 112 -0.83 -4.97 18.99
CA LEU A 112 -0.27 -6.02 18.14
C LEU A 112 1.12 -5.68 17.62
N GLY A 113 1.58 -4.43 17.75
CA GLY A 113 2.85 -3.96 17.19
C GLY A 113 2.86 -4.01 15.67
N LEU A 114 1.75 -3.60 15.03
CA LEU A 114 1.65 -3.61 13.57
C LEU A 114 2.59 -2.57 12.95
N SER A 115 3.33 -2.96 11.93
CA SER A 115 4.28 -2.09 11.23
C SER A 115 3.60 -1.23 10.17
N SER A 116 2.54 -1.73 9.53
CA SER A 116 1.75 -0.96 8.55
C SER A 116 0.34 -1.51 8.38
N LEU A 117 -0.58 -0.63 7.98
CA LEU A 117 -1.94 -1.01 7.58
C LEU A 117 -2.08 -0.95 6.06
N ILE A 118 -2.77 -1.94 5.48
CA ILE A 118 -3.07 -1.94 4.05
C ILE A 118 -4.07 -0.83 3.75
N ARG A 119 -3.77 -0.08 2.69
CA ARG A 119 -4.64 0.95 2.11
C ARG A 119 -4.73 0.69 0.62
N GLU A 120 -5.87 0.97 0.00
CA GLU A 120 -6.17 0.50 -1.36
C GLU A 120 -6.54 1.66 -2.27
N ALA A 121 -5.71 1.93 -3.28
CA ALA A 121 -5.98 3.01 -4.23
C ALA A 121 -7.20 2.71 -5.11
N MET A 122 -7.47 1.43 -5.39
CA MET A 122 -8.66 1.00 -6.15
C MET A 122 -9.98 1.28 -5.43
N GLN A 123 -10.00 1.60 -4.13
CA GLN A 123 -11.25 1.97 -3.45
C GLN A 123 -11.74 3.38 -3.77
N ALA A 124 -10.89 4.25 -4.32
CA ALA A 124 -11.32 5.56 -4.77
C ALA A 124 -12.33 5.45 -5.92
N TRP A 125 -13.47 6.14 -5.77
CA TRP A 125 -14.56 6.20 -6.76
C TRP A 125 -14.48 7.39 -7.72
N SER A 126 -13.56 8.33 -7.49
CA SER A 126 -13.32 9.48 -8.35
C SER A 126 -11.87 9.98 -8.22
N THR A 127 -11.44 10.83 -9.14
CA THR A 127 -10.14 11.53 -9.09
C THR A 127 -9.98 12.34 -7.81
N ALA A 128 -11.05 12.99 -7.35
CA ALA A 128 -11.06 13.73 -6.08
C ALA A 128 -10.83 12.81 -4.87
N GLU A 129 -11.44 11.64 -4.86
CA GLU A 129 -11.24 10.70 -3.76
C GLU A 129 -9.83 10.07 -3.81
N LEU A 130 -9.32 9.78 -5.00
CA LEU A 130 -7.94 9.30 -5.15
C LEU A 130 -6.94 10.36 -4.68
N SER A 131 -7.14 11.63 -5.01
CA SER A 131 -6.29 12.72 -4.55
C SER A 131 -6.32 12.87 -3.02
N ARG A 132 -7.48 12.65 -2.38
CA ARG A 132 -7.62 12.62 -0.92
C ARG A 132 -6.82 11.48 -0.27
N LEU A 133 -6.84 10.28 -0.87
CA LEU A 133 -6.05 9.13 -0.40
C LEU A 133 -4.54 9.40 -0.57
N VAL A 134 -4.13 9.90 -1.74
CA VAL A 134 -2.74 10.29 -2.03
C VAL A 134 -2.27 11.39 -1.08
N HIS A 135 -3.11 12.38 -0.77
CA HIS A 135 -2.80 13.42 0.21
C HIS A 135 -2.60 12.82 1.61
N ARG A 136 -3.49 11.92 2.05
CA ARG A 136 -3.41 11.27 3.36
C ARG A 136 -2.14 10.42 3.54
N HIS A 137 -1.65 9.79 2.47
CA HIS A 137 -0.49 8.91 2.50
C HIS A 137 0.77 9.53 1.87
N GLY A 138 0.68 10.79 1.43
CA GLY A 138 1.70 11.49 0.66
C GLY A 138 2.90 11.87 1.50
N GLY A 139 2.67 12.43 2.69
CA GLY A 139 3.69 12.97 3.57
C GLY A 139 3.15 14.16 4.33
N ARG A 140 4.04 14.90 5.00
CA ARG A 140 3.68 16.18 5.64
C ARG A 140 3.66 17.31 4.61
N PRO A 141 3.00 18.45 4.85
CA PRO A 141 3.03 19.58 3.93
C PRO A 141 4.45 20.13 3.68
N ILE A 142 4.70 20.67 2.48
CA ILE A 142 5.96 21.39 2.16
C ILE A 142 6.11 22.61 3.06
N GLY A 143 7.29 22.76 3.69
CA GLY A 143 7.58 23.85 4.61
C GLY A 143 6.93 23.68 5.97
N SER A 144 6.74 22.43 6.42
CA SER A 144 6.23 22.14 7.76
C SER A 144 7.20 22.67 8.81
N PHE A 145 6.68 23.17 9.94
CA PHE A 145 7.50 23.47 11.11
C PHE A 145 8.21 22.21 11.62
N GLU A 146 9.35 22.40 12.29
CA GLU A 146 10.12 21.27 12.83
C GLU A 146 9.25 20.37 13.69
N VAL A 147 9.26 19.08 13.34
CA VAL A 147 8.30 18.09 13.84
C VAL A 147 8.76 17.48 15.15
N ASP A 148 10.06 17.44 15.41
CA ASP A 148 10.65 16.70 16.52
C ASP A 148 10.72 17.50 17.84
N GLU A 149 10.20 18.75 17.84
CA GLU A 149 10.30 19.69 18.98
C GLU A 149 11.71 19.65 19.60
N ILE A 150 12.73 19.74 18.75
CA ILE A 150 14.11 19.47 19.15
C ILE A 150 14.52 20.48 20.21
N ALA A 151 14.65 19.98 21.44
CA ALA A 151 15.23 20.75 22.53
C ALA A 151 16.72 20.47 22.57
N HIS A 152 17.51 21.54 22.64
CA HIS A 152 18.94 21.42 22.72
C HIS A 152 19.43 21.82 24.10
N GLY A 153 20.13 20.92 24.78
CA GLY A 153 20.78 21.19 26.07
C GLY A 153 21.92 22.20 25.96
N ASP A 154 22.49 22.61 27.09
CA ASP A 154 23.66 23.49 27.09
C ASP A 154 24.92 22.77 26.55
N PRO A 155 25.86 23.48 25.91
CA PRO A 155 27.11 22.87 25.45
C PRO A 155 27.90 22.32 26.65
N SER A 156 28.30 21.05 26.58
CA SER A 156 29.11 20.39 27.61
C SER A 156 30.41 19.80 27.01
N PRO A 157 31.49 19.69 27.79
CA PRO A 157 32.73 19.08 27.32
C PRO A 157 32.49 17.61 26.94
N SER A 158 32.95 17.20 25.76
CA SER A 158 32.83 15.81 25.32
C SER A 158 33.60 14.85 26.24
N PRO A 159 32.98 13.75 26.69
CA PRO A 159 33.64 12.79 27.59
C PRO A 159 34.82 12.04 26.94
N ASP A 160 34.89 12.01 25.60
CA ASP A 160 35.90 11.25 24.83
C ASP A 160 37.05 12.11 24.27
N SER A 161 37.03 13.44 24.39
CA SER A 161 38.15 14.27 23.92
C SER A 161 39.20 14.47 25.01
N GLY A 162 40.32 13.75 24.92
CA GLY A 162 41.48 13.91 25.81
C GLY A 162 42.15 15.31 25.76
N SER A 163 41.61 16.26 24.99
CA SER A 163 42.10 17.64 24.89
C SER A 163 41.11 18.71 25.37
N GLY A 164 39.90 18.35 25.82
CA GLY A 164 38.94 19.29 26.42
C GLY A 164 38.46 20.43 25.50
N ARG A 165 38.67 20.31 24.18
CA ARG A 165 38.35 21.36 23.19
C ARG A 165 37.07 21.11 22.40
N ASP A 166 36.54 19.89 22.40
CA ASP A 166 35.32 19.57 21.67
C ASP A 166 34.10 19.65 22.60
N LEU A 167 33.23 20.62 22.34
CA LEU A 167 31.93 20.77 22.98
C LEU A 167 30.90 19.89 22.27
N THR A 168 30.16 19.11 23.03
CA THR A 168 28.98 18.36 22.56
C THR A 168 27.71 19.00 23.08
N ARG A 169 26.63 18.91 22.30
CA ARG A 169 25.30 19.40 22.68
C ARG A 169 24.32 18.24 22.74
N GLU A 170 23.61 18.12 23.85
CA GLU A 170 22.53 17.14 23.96
C GLU A 170 21.38 17.53 23.02
N VAL A 171 20.88 16.56 22.26
CA VAL A 171 19.73 16.70 21.37
C VAL A 171 18.60 15.83 21.91
N ILE A 172 17.58 16.45 22.48
CA ILE A 172 16.41 15.77 23.04
C ILE A 172 15.32 15.75 21.97
N ARG A 173 14.87 14.54 21.60
CA ARG A 173 13.74 14.32 20.68
C ARG A 173 12.53 13.81 21.44
N ARG A 174 11.38 14.44 21.23
CA ARG A 174 10.14 14.06 21.90
C ARG A 174 9.42 12.95 21.13
N ILE A 175 9.12 11.83 21.79
CA ILE A 175 8.25 10.78 21.23
C ILE A 175 6.80 11.29 21.25
N LYS A 176 6.15 11.27 20.10
CA LYS A 176 4.76 11.73 19.94
C LYS A 176 3.92 10.73 19.13
N PRO A 177 2.58 10.78 19.27
CA PRO A 177 1.70 10.02 18.40
C PRO A 177 1.90 10.45 16.94
N THR A 178 2.04 9.48 16.04
CA THR A 178 2.05 9.69 14.60
C THR A 178 0.93 8.88 13.96
N PRO A 179 0.43 9.30 12.80
CA PRO A 179 -0.44 8.46 11.99
C PRO A 179 0.16 7.08 11.78
N VAL A 180 -0.70 6.07 11.78
CA VAL A 180 -0.28 4.70 11.51
C VAL A 180 0.32 4.61 10.10
N HIS A 181 1.46 3.94 9.99
CA HIS A 181 2.13 3.76 8.70
C HIS A 181 1.23 2.98 7.73
N ALA A 182 1.22 3.41 6.48
CA ALA A 182 0.45 2.76 5.42
C ALA A 182 1.36 1.88 4.55
N LEU A 183 0.79 0.76 4.12
CA LEU A 183 1.21 0.05 2.90
C LEU A 183 0.14 0.33 1.86
N PHE A 184 0.40 1.31 1.00
CA PHE A 184 -0.54 1.79 0.01
C PHE A 184 -0.43 0.94 -1.26
N MET A 185 -1.45 0.11 -1.49
CA MET A 185 -1.53 -0.79 -2.62
C MET A 185 -2.14 -0.08 -3.82
N ASP A 186 -1.46 -0.14 -4.96
CA ASP A 186 -2.02 0.26 -6.25
C ASP A 186 -3.34 -0.48 -6.51
N CYS A 187 -3.31 -1.79 -6.28
CA CYS A 187 -4.40 -2.75 -6.40
C CYS A 187 -4.05 -3.98 -5.54
N THR A 188 -4.99 -4.45 -4.73
CA THR A 188 -4.85 -5.71 -3.97
C THR A 188 -5.30 -6.91 -4.80
N HIS A 189 -5.12 -8.11 -4.27
CA HIS A 189 -5.59 -9.34 -4.89
C HIS A 189 -7.09 -9.59 -4.73
N ASP A 190 -7.80 -8.77 -3.97
CA ASP A 190 -9.26 -8.82 -3.82
C ASP A 190 -9.96 -7.66 -4.56
N ASN A 191 -9.19 -6.77 -5.17
CA ASN A 191 -9.74 -5.62 -5.91
C ASN A 191 -10.11 -6.00 -7.34
N GLU A 192 -11.25 -5.48 -7.79
CA GLU A 192 -11.50 -5.36 -9.22
C GLU A 192 -10.35 -4.60 -9.89
N THR A 193 -9.94 -5.09 -11.05
CA THR A 193 -8.84 -4.50 -11.83
C THR A 193 -9.23 -3.11 -12.37
N PRO A 194 -8.26 -2.25 -12.77
CA PRO A 194 -8.56 -1.01 -13.48
C PRO A 194 -9.48 -1.21 -14.69
N ALA A 195 -9.29 -2.31 -15.43
CA ALA A 195 -10.13 -2.65 -16.58
C ALA A 195 -11.60 -2.97 -16.23
N GLN A 196 -11.90 -3.30 -14.96
CA GLN A 196 -13.26 -3.55 -14.49
C GLN A 196 -13.88 -2.33 -13.82
N LYS A 197 -13.12 -1.63 -12.98
CA LYS A 197 -13.63 -0.56 -12.11
C LYS A 197 -13.51 0.84 -12.74
N ARG A 198 -12.54 1.02 -13.64
CA ARG A 198 -12.18 2.29 -14.28
C ARG A 198 -11.92 2.04 -15.77
N ASP A 199 -11.02 2.82 -16.37
CA ASP A 199 -10.37 2.48 -17.63
C ASP A 199 -9.05 1.74 -17.37
N ALA A 200 -8.72 0.76 -18.20
CA ALA A 200 -7.46 0.02 -18.10
C ALA A 200 -6.22 0.92 -18.22
N ARG A 201 -6.33 2.07 -18.90
CA ARG A 201 -5.27 3.08 -19.00
C ARG A 201 -4.90 3.69 -17.65
N ASP A 202 -5.82 3.71 -16.67
CA ASP A 202 -5.59 4.25 -15.33
C ASP A 202 -4.52 3.48 -14.54
N THR A 203 -4.16 2.28 -15.00
CA THR A 203 -3.05 1.48 -14.44
C THR A 203 -1.77 2.29 -14.30
N LEU A 204 -1.43 3.13 -15.29
CA LEU A 204 -0.21 3.95 -15.26
C LEU A 204 -0.29 5.13 -14.28
N PRO A 205 -1.24 6.08 -14.38
CA PRO A 205 -1.32 7.22 -13.49
C PRO A 205 -1.60 6.83 -12.03
N ASN A 206 -2.44 5.82 -11.77
CA ASN A 206 -2.70 5.33 -10.41
C ASN A 206 -1.41 4.78 -9.76
N ALA A 207 -0.65 3.95 -10.47
CA ALA A 207 0.64 3.44 -9.99
C ALA A 207 1.65 4.56 -9.70
N ALA A 208 1.69 5.59 -10.56
CA ALA A 208 2.58 6.73 -10.39
C ALA A 208 2.23 7.54 -9.13
N LEU A 209 0.94 7.80 -8.90
CA LEU A 209 0.45 8.52 -7.72
C LEU A 209 0.76 7.77 -6.42
N VAL A 210 0.52 6.46 -6.37
CA VAL A 210 0.86 5.63 -5.22
C VAL A 210 2.37 5.64 -4.97
N SER A 211 3.18 5.49 -6.02
CA SER A 211 4.65 5.50 -5.91
C SER A 211 5.23 6.84 -5.40
N MET A 212 4.52 7.95 -5.62
CA MET A 212 4.91 9.25 -5.08
C MET A 212 4.64 9.39 -3.57
N CYS A 213 3.81 8.55 -2.97
CA CYS A 213 3.48 8.64 -1.55
C CYS A 213 4.66 8.28 -0.64
N SER A 214 4.83 9.00 0.48
CA SER A 214 5.82 8.72 1.52
C SER A 214 5.33 7.63 2.49
N SER A 215 4.98 6.48 1.91
CA SER A 215 4.53 5.27 2.61
C SER A 215 5.07 4.03 1.89
N ALA A 216 4.94 2.84 2.47
CA ALA A 216 5.26 1.62 1.74
C ALA A 216 4.26 1.45 0.58
N THR A 217 4.69 0.88 -0.55
CA THR A 217 3.83 0.65 -1.72
C THR A 217 3.83 -0.81 -2.14
N GLY A 218 2.79 -1.23 -2.85
CA GLY A 218 2.70 -2.58 -3.41
C GLY A 218 1.67 -2.71 -4.52
N SER A 219 1.80 -3.75 -5.34
CA SER A 219 0.84 -4.11 -6.38
C SER A 219 0.69 -5.64 -6.44
N VAL A 220 -0.51 -6.11 -6.80
CA VAL A 220 -0.73 -7.52 -7.10
C VAL A 220 -0.17 -7.87 -8.48
N MET A 221 0.34 -9.10 -8.64
CA MET A 221 0.65 -9.66 -9.95
C MET A 221 -0.56 -9.56 -10.88
N GLY A 222 -0.35 -9.11 -12.12
CA GLY A 222 -1.43 -8.88 -13.08
C GLY A 222 -1.92 -7.43 -13.14
N TYR A 223 -1.68 -6.62 -12.11
CA TYR A 223 -1.95 -5.19 -12.17
C TYR A 223 -1.04 -4.53 -13.21
N ASP A 224 0.28 -4.70 -13.08
CA ASP A 224 1.28 -4.15 -13.98
C ASP A 224 1.17 -4.71 -15.40
N GLU A 225 0.69 -5.94 -15.56
CA GLU A 225 0.38 -6.60 -16.83
C GLU A 225 -0.98 -6.20 -17.43
N VAL A 226 -1.79 -5.40 -16.74
CA VAL A 226 -3.11 -4.95 -17.22
C VAL A 226 -4.09 -6.12 -17.42
N TYR A 227 -4.26 -6.95 -16.39
CA TYR A 227 -5.22 -8.06 -16.43
C TYR A 227 -6.65 -7.54 -16.61
N PRO A 228 -7.46 -8.18 -17.47
CA PRO A 228 -8.81 -7.71 -17.78
C PRO A 228 -9.81 -7.96 -16.64
N ARG A 229 -9.51 -8.91 -15.75
CA ARG A 229 -10.39 -9.32 -14.66
C ARG A 229 -9.60 -9.70 -13.42
N LEU A 230 -10.20 -9.45 -12.27
CA LEU A 230 -9.79 -10.00 -10.99
C LEU A 230 -9.75 -11.52 -11.10
N ILE A 231 -8.69 -12.10 -10.51
CA ILE A 231 -8.45 -13.53 -10.51
C ILE A 231 -9.37 -14.19 -9.48
N ASP A 232 -10.06 -15.25 -9.89
CA ASP A 232 -10.81 -16.10 -8.96
C ASP A 232 -9.83 -16.94 -8.14
N LEU A 233 -9.65 -16.58 -6.86
CA LEU A 233 -8.75 -17.26 -5.93
C LEU A 233 -9.11 -18.74 -5.68
N VAL A 234 -10.34 -19.16 -5.99
CA VAL A 234 -10.83 -20.51 -5.73
C VAL A 234 -10.66 -21.41 -6.96
N ASN A 235 -11.07 -20.92 -8.13
CA ASN A 235 -11.22 -21.76 -9.32
C ASN A 235 -10.12 -21.56 -10.37
N GLU A 236 -9.33 -20.49 -10.27
CA GLU A 236 -8.29 -20.23 -11.26
C GLU A 236 -7.13 -21.21 -11.12
N ALA A 237 -6.79 -21.89 -12.21
CA ALA A 237 -5.70 -22.86 -12.27
C ALA A 237 -4.62 -22.49 -13.30
N ARG A 238 -4.85 -21.45 -14.11
CA ARG A 238 -3.90 -20.99 -15.14
C ARG A 238 -2.67 -20.36 -14.50
N LEU A 239 -1.55 -20.46 -15.22
CA LEU A 239 -0.26 -19.92 -14.75
C LEU A 239 -0.10 -18.45 -15.14
N TYR A 240 0.60 -17.69 -14.31
CA TYR A 240 0.97 -16.32 -14.65
C TYR A 240 1.85 -16.26 -15.91
N THR A 241 1.60 -15.25 -16.73
CA THR A 241 2.58 -14.79 -17.71
C THR A 241 2.82 -13.30 -17.57
N SER A 242 4.07 -12.89 -17.78
CA SER A 242 4.48 -11.49 -17.86
C SER A 242 5.63 -11.37 -18.86
N GLU A 243 5.50 -10.47 -19.83
CA GLU A 243 6.56 -10.18 -20.79
C GLU A 243 7.81 -9.66 -20.05
N SER A 244 7.61 -8.87 -18.99
CA SER A 244 8.68 -8.29 -18.18
C SER A 244 9.46 -9.34 -17.36
N SER A 245 8.84 -10.48 -17.06
CA SER A 245 9.48 -11.59 -16.35
C SER A 245 10.17 -12.61 -17.27
N ARG A 246 9.79 -12.64 -18.56
CA ARG A 246 10.34 -13.58 -19.56
C ARG A 246 11.52 -13.01 -20.35
N SER A 247 11.55 -11.69 -20.51
CA SER A 247 12.60 -10.99 -21.23
C SER A 247 13.80 -10.68 -20.34
N GLY A 248 14.93 -10.28 -20.93
CA GLY A 248 16.11 -9.86 -20.19
C GLY A 248 15.86 -8.64 -19.29
N PRO A 249 16.91 -7.98 -18.76
CA PRO A 249 16.74 -6.88 -17.81
C PRO A 249 15.73 -5.82 -18.29
N ILE A 250 14.71 -5.53 -17.46
CA ILE A 250 13.67 -4.54 -17.78
C ILE A 250 14.31 -3.19 -18.07
N LYS A 251 14.04 -2.62 -19.25
CA LYS A 251 14.48 -1.27 -19.63
C LYS A 251 13.47 -0.25 -19.12
N VAL A 252 13.98 0.86 -18.60
CA VAL A 252 13.15 1.98 -18.16
C VAL A 252 12.50 2.67 -19.36
N GLY A 253 11.24 3.09 -19.19
CA GLY A 253 10.45 3.83 -20.19
C GLY A 253 9.47 2.94 -20.96
N ARG A 254 9.37 3.18 -22.27
CA ARG A 254 8.44 2.48 -23.17
C ARG A 254 8.54 0.95 -23.11
N GLY A 255 7.40 0.30 -23.26
CA GLY A 255 7.27 -1.16 -23.18
C GLY A 255 5.97 -1.65 -23.81
N LYS A 256 5.87 -2.97 -23.97
CA LYS A 256 4.65 -3.65 -24.42
C LYS A 256 4.08 -4.48 -23.28
N ASN A 257 2.77 -4.75 -23.36
CA ASN A 257 2.02 -5.64 -22.49
C ASN A 257 2.21 -5.33 -21.00
N GLY A 258 2.04 -4.06 -20.65
CA GLY A 258 2.08 -3.58 -19.26
C GLY A 258 2.92 -2.33 -19.03
N ILE A 259 3.01 -1.96 -17.76
CA ILE A 259 3.69 -0.74 -17.28
C ILE A 259 5.07 -0.99 -16.66
N ALA A 260 5.60 -2.22 -16.74
CA ALA A 260 6.80 -2.64 -16.03
C ALA A 260 8.03 -1.71 -16.21
N GLY A 261 8.23 -1.17 -17.42
CA GLY A 261 9.34 -0.25 -17.70
C GLY A 261 9.24 1.07 -16.92
N VAL A 262 8.04 1.62 -16.80
CA VAL A 262 7.78 2.84 -16.01
C VAL A 262 7.68 2.50 -14.52
N LYS A 263 7.06 1.38 -14.15
CA LYS A 263 7.02 0.91 -12.75
C LYS A 263 8.42 0.72 -12.17
N LYS A 264 9.38 0.21 -12.96
CA LYS A 264 10.78 0.14 -12.56
C LYS A 264 11.35 1.51 -12.18
N LEU A 265 11.12 2.53 -13.02
CA LEU A 265 11.57 3.90 -12.74
C LEU A 265 10.89 4.46 -11.47
N LEU A 266 9.58 4.30 -11.38
CA LEU A 266 8.80 4.73 -10.22
C LEU A 266 9.31 4.09 -8.93
N ASN A 267 9.57 2.78 -8.92
CA ASN A 267 10.10 2.06 -7.77
C ASN A 267 11.53 2.52 -7.41
N GLN A 268 12.37 2.82 -8.41
CA GLN A 268 13.71 3.36 -8.18
C GLN A 268 13.66 4.74 -7.52
N ILE A 269 12.81 5.63 -8.03
CA ILE A 269 12.60 6.97 -7.47
C ILE A 269 11.99 6.87 -6.07
N HIS A 270 10.97 6.03 -5.89
CA HIS A 270 10.33 5.78 -4.58
C HIS A 270 11.33 5.29 -3.53
N THR A 271 12.18 4.33 -3.90
CA THR A 271 13.21 3.78 -3.01
C THR A 271 14.25 4.84 -2.64
N LEU A 272 14.68 5.66 -3.61
CA LEU A 272 15.61 6.76 -3.36
C LEU A 272 14.99 7.79 -2.42
N MET A 273 13.79 8.27 -2.73
CA MET A 273 13.07 9.24 -1.92
C MET A 273 12.84 8.74 -0.48
N GLY A 274 12.51 7.46 -0.31
CA GLY A 274 12.33 6.83 1.00
C GLY A 274 13.63 6.72 1.81
N LYS A 275 14.74 6.36 1.17
CA LYS A 275 16.06 6.25 1.83
C LYS A 275 16.64 7.61 2.22
N ASP A 276 16.43 8.60 1.37
CA ASP A 276 17.00 9.94 1.53
C ASP A 276 16.07 10.90 2.30
N GLY A 277 14.92 10.44 2.83
CA GLY A 277 14.07 11.25 3.70
C GLY A 277 13.26 12.35 2.99
N TYR A 278 12.84 12.13 1.74
CA TYR A 278 11.91 13.01 1.05
C TYR A 278 10.51 12.77 1.63
N ASP A 279 10.07 13.58 2.58
CA ASP A 279 8.83 13.34 3.34
C ASP A 279 7.85 14.52 3.33
N GLU A 280 8.22 15.63 2.68
CA GLU A 280 7.36 16.78 2.46
C GLU A 280 6.65 16.66 1.10
N THR A 281 5.35 16.95 1.06
CA THR A 281 4.52 16.82 -0.13
C THR A 281 3.51 17.96 -0.30
N HIS A 282 3.19 18.24 -1.56
CA HIS A 282 2.07 19.07 -1.97
C HIS A 282 1.28 18.31 -3.04
N ILE A 283 -0.03 18.17 -2.82
CA ILE A 283 -0.94 17.46 -3.70
C ILE A 283 -2.00 18.45 -4.17
N HIS A 284 -2.24 18.50 -5.47
CA HIS A 284 -3.30 19.31 -6.05
C HIS A 284 -4.12 18.47 -7.04
N HIS A 285 -5.44 18.71 -7.06
CA HIS A 285 -6.41 18.05 -7.92
C HIS A 285 -7.15 19.11 -8.73
N GLU A 286 -7.18 18.92 -10.05
CA GLU A 286 -7.91 19.75 -11.00
C GLU A 286 -8.55 18.80 -12.04
N GLU A 287 -9.88 18.65 -11.97
CA GLU A 287 -10.66 17.79 -12.87
C GLU A 287 -10.13 16.34 -12.97
N GLU A 288 -9.55 15.97 -14.11
CA GLU A 288 -8.99 14.64 -14.40
C GLU A 288 -7.52 14.49 -13.95
N TYR A 289 -6.91 15.58 -13.48
CA TYR A 289 -5.49 15.66 -13.14
C TYR A 289 -5.24 15.67 -11.64
N ILE A 290 -4.22 14.92 -11.23
CA ILE A 290 -3.63 15.00 -9.90
C ILE A 290 -2.15 15.32 -10.07
N THR A 291 -1.68 16.35 -9.37
CA THR A 291 -0.26 16.69 -9.31
C THR A 291 0.28 16.40 -7.92
N VAL A 292 1.50 15.87 -7.87
CA VAL A 292 2.19 15.54 -6.62
C VAL A 292 3.61 16.08 -6.68
N HIS A 293 3.93 16.99 -5.77
CA HIS A 293 5.29 17.46 -5.53
C HIS A 293 5.80 16.83 -4.25
N ARG A 294 6.85 16.00 -4.32
CA ARG A 294 7.50 15.40 -3.15
C ARG A 294 8.93 15.88 -3.03
N VAL A 295 9.28 16.46 -1.88
CA VAL A 295 10.55 17.18 -1.67
C VAL A 295 11.27 16.73 -0.40
N HIS A 296 12.58 16.86 -0.43
CA HIS A 296 13.44 16.74 0.74
C HIS A 296 13.34 18.04 1.59
N PRO A 297 13.08 17.94 2.90
CA PRO A 297 12.84 19.12 3.76
C PRO A 297 14.03 20.10 3.78
N GLU A 298 15.26 19.58 3.86
CA GLU A 298 16.47 20.43 3.92
C GLU A 298 16.96 20.89 2.53
N SER A 299 17.29 19.94 1.64
CA SER A 299 17.89 20.27 0.34
C SER A 299 16.94 20.88 -0.68
N ARG A 300 15.62 20.79 -0.44
CA ARG A 300 14.54 21.24 -1.35
C ARG A 300 14.54 20.59 -2.74
N LYS A 301 15.37 19.57 -2.96
CA LYS A 301 15.29 18.71 -4.15
C LYS A 301 14.01 17.89 -4.08
N GLY A 302 13.40 17.61 -5.22
CA GLY A 302 12.16 16.85 -5.26
C GLY A 302 11.80 16.33 -6.63
N TYR A 303 10.73 15.56 -6.66
CA TYR A 303 10.11 15.02 -7.86
C TYR A 303 8.71 15.61 -8.00
N PHE A 304 8.37 16.04 -9.21
CA PHE A 304 7.07 16.58 -9.55
C PHE A 304 6.38 15.66 -10.55
N LEU A 305 5.22 15.13 -10.19
CA LEU A 305 4.38 14.28 -11.00
C LEU A 305 3.15 15.05 -11.46
N ILE A 306 2.81 14.93 -12.73
CA ILE A 306 1.49 15.25 -13.28
C ILE A 306 0.88 13.94 -13.75
N ALA A 307 -0.23 13.53 -13.14
CA ALA A 307 -0.95 12.32 -13.49
C ALA A 307 -2.32 12.67 -14.07
N HIS A 308 -2.54 12.32 -15.34
CA HIS A 308 -3.86 12.36 -15.97
C HIS A 308 -4.55 11.02 -15.70
N THR A 309 -5.55 11.02 -14.84
CA THR A 309 -6.27 9.81 -14.43
C THR A 309 -7.31 9.40 -15.47
N ALA A 310 -7.74 8.15 -15.46
CA ALA A 310 -8.71 7.61 -16.42
C ALA A 310 -9.90 6.93 -15.70
N PHE A 311 -10.68 7.73 -14.96
CA PHE A 311 -11.95 7.29 -14.37
C PHE A 311 -13.07 7.22 -15.42
N PRO A 312 -14.15 6.44 -15.17
CA PRO A 312 -15.26 6.32 -16.11
C PRO A 312 -15.86 7.68 -16.50
N GLY A 313 -16.10 7.87 -17.80
CA GLY A 313 -16.62 9.12 -18.36
C GLY A 313 -15.55 10.05 -18.93
N TYR A 314 -14.26 9.78 -18.68
CA TYR A 314 -13.17 10.54 -19.28
C TYR A 314 -12.93 10.10 -20.73
N GLY A 315 -12.70 11.09 -21.60
CA GLY A 315 -12.45 10.87 -23.01
C GLY A 315 -10.98 10.61 -23.35
N ASN A 316 -10.65 10.68 -24.64
CA ASN A 316 -9.26 10.67 -25.11
C ASN A 316 -8.69 12.09 -25.27
N GLY A 317 -9.37 13.10 -24.71
CA GLY A 317 -8.91 14.49 -24.75
C GLY A 317 -7.76 14.72 -23.78
N ASN A 318 -7.05 15.84 -23.96
CA ASN A 318 -5.98 16.25 -23.06
C ASN A 318 -6.51 16.87 -21.75
N GLY A 319 -7.82 16.83 -21.49
CA GLY A 319 -8.46 17.59 -20.42
C GLY A 319 -8.10 19.09 -20.45
N ALA A 320 -8.21 19.73 -19.30
CA ALA A 320 -7.69 21.07 -19.06
C ALA A 320 -6.88 21.04 -17.76
N LEU A 321 -5.60 21.43 -17.84
CA LEU A 321 -4.75 21.65 -16.68
C LEU A 321 -4.21 23.08 -16.76
N THR A 322 -4.43 23.86 -15.72
CA THR A 322 -3.91 25.23 -15.66
C THR A 322 -2.38 25.20 -15.61
N PRO A 323 -1.66 26.15 -16.23
CA PRO A 323 -0.20 26.18 -16.18
C PRO A 323 0.34 26.08 -14.75
N VAL A 324 1.15 25.04 -14.51
CA VAL A 324 1.74 24.79 -13.19
C VAL A 324 2.86 25.79 -12.92
N LEU A 325 2.74 26.57 -11.85
CA LEU A 325 3.72 27.57 -11.42
C LEU A 325 4.51 27.06 -10.20
N LEU A 326 5.79 26.75 -10.39
CA LEU A 326 6.70 26.35 -9.30
C LEU A 326 7.61 27.54 -8.92
N ALA A 327 7.20 28.31 -7.92
CA ALA A 327 7.95 29.48 -7.47
C ALA A 327 9.36 29.12 -6.97
N GLY A 328 10.37 29.85 -7.43
CA GLY A 328 11.77 29.66 -7.00
C GLY A 328 12.37 28.29 -7.36
N THR A 329 11.73 27.52 -8.23
CA THR A 329 12.11 26.13 -8.52
C THR A 329 12.56 25.99 -9.97
N ARG A 330 13.63 25.23 -10.20
CA ARG A 330 14.05 24.79 -11.54
C ARG A 330 13.59 23.37 -11.75
N ALA A 331 12.99 23.09 -12.89
CA ALA A 331 12.54 21.75 -13.26
C ALA A 331 13.39 21.19 -14.41
N GLN A 332 13.69 19.91 -14.33
CA GLN A 332 14.26 19.13 -15.43
C GLN A 332 13.27 18.02 -15.78
N HIS A 333 12.95 17.90 -17.07
CA HIS A 333 12.08 16.83 -17.54
C HIS A 333 12.79 15.47 -17.41
N LEU A 334 12.14 14.55 -16.70
CA LEU A 334 12.65 13.19 -16.51
C LEU A 334 12.08 12.22 -17.54
N GLY A 335 10.82 12.41 -17.92
CA GLY A 335 10.12 11.62 -18.91
C GLY A 335 8.61 11.83 -18.83
N SER A 336 7.93 11.53 -19.93
CA SER A 336 6.48 11.60 -20.03
C SER A 336 6.00 10.40 -20.84
N TRP A 337 5.00 9.69 -20.30
CA TRP A 337 4.49 8.47 -20.90
C TRP A 337 2.98 8.46 -20.95
N THR A 338 2.43 7.78 -21.95
CA THR A 338 1.03 7.38 -21.97
C THR A 338 0.92 5.87 -22.15
N LEU A 339 -0.06 5.27 -21.47
CA LEU A 339 -0.42 3.87 -21.61
C LEU A 339 -1.60 3.77 -22.57
N GLU A 340 -1.38 3.12 -23.70
CA GLU A 340 -2.45 2.72 -24.60
C GLU A 340 -2.83 1.27 -24.32
N VAL A 341 -4.13 0.99 -24.26
CA VAL A 341 -4.67 -0.35 -24.00
C VAL A 341 -5.77 -0.64 -25.01
N ASP A 342 -5.70 -1.82 -25.65
CA ASP A 342 -6.82 -2.38 -26.40
C ASP A 342 -7.74 -3.13 -25.44
N ALA A 343 -8.74 -2.43 -24.93
CA ALA A 343 -9.80 -2.98 -24.09
C ALA A 343 -11.07 -3.32 -24.88
N SER A 344 -10.96 -3.56 -26.19
CA SER A 344 -12.10 -3.99 -27.01
C SER A 344 -12.71 -5.30 -26.49
N ALA A 345 -13.99 -5.54 -26.80
CA ALA A 345 -14.66 -6.78 -26.43
C ALA A 345 -13.94 -8.02 -26.98
N GLU A 346 -13.36 -7.91 -28.19
CA GLU A 346 -12.58 -8.98 -28.82
C GLU A 346 -11.26 -9.24 -28.07
N ALA A 347 -10.48 -8.19 -27.78
CA ALA A 347 -9.23 -8.31 -27.04
C ALA A 347 -9.46 -8.85 -25.62
N THR A 348 -10.50 -8.37 -24.94
CA THR A 348 -10.91 -8.82 -23.61
C THR A 348 -11.32 -10.29 -23.64
N ALA A 349 -12.16 -10.71 -24.59
CA ALA A 349 -12.58 -12.09 -24.73
C ALA A 349 -11.39 -13.02 -25.01
N LYS A 350 -10.46 -12.59 -25.86
CA LYS A 350 -9.24 -13.34 -26.14
C LYS A 350 -8.36 -13.51 -24.90
N ALA A 351 -8.19 -12.45 -24.11
CA ALA A 351 -7.37 -12.49 -22.90
C ALA A 351 -8.02 -13.37 -21.80
N VAL A 352 -9.33 -13.21 -21.58
CA VAL A 352 -10.07 -13.98 -20.56
C VAL A 352 -10.15 -15.46 -20.93
N ASN A 353 -10.28 -15.81 -22.21
CA ASN A 353 -10.44 -17.19 -22.67
C ASN A 353 -9.12 -17.89 -23.01
N ASP A 354 -7.95 -17.32 -22.67
CA ASP A 354 -6.69 -18.05 -22.80
C ASP A 354 -6.74 -19.32 -21.92
N SER A 355 -6.50 -20.47 -22.54
CA SER A 355 -6.71 -21.78 -21.92
C SER A 355 -5.59 -22.20 -20.99
N ARG A 356 -4.43 -21.52 -21.02
CA ARG A 356 -3.23 -21.97 -20.31
C ARG A 356 -2.64 -20.93 -19.39
N PHE A 357 -2.72 -19.65 -19.75
CA PHE A 357 -2.06 -18.58 -19.03
C PHE A 357 -3.01 -17.44 -18.68
N LEU A 358 -2.74 -16.80 -17.55
CA LEU A 358 -3.30 -15.51 -17.20
C LEU A 358 -2.55 -14.43 -17.99
N VAL A 359 -3.24 -13.81 -18.94
CA VAL A 359 -2.69 -12.81 -19.86
C VAL A 359 -3.34 -11.45 -19.64
N GLY A 360 -2.54 -10.41 -19.81
CA GLY A 360 -3.00 -9.02 -19.81
C GLY A 360 -3.67 -8.61 -21.11
N LEU A 361 -4.35 -7.47 -21.08
CA LEU A 361 -4.83 -6.79 -22.28
C LEU A 361 -3.64 -6.31 -23.14
N PRO A 362 -3.74 -6.39 -24.48
CA PRO A 362 -2.73 -5.83 -25.36
C PRO A 362 -2.55 -4.34 -25.05
N SER A 363 -1.33 -3.97 -24.72
CA SER A 363 -1.03 -2.60 -24.28
C SER A 363 0.37 -2.17 -24.69
N ARG A 364 0.57 -0.85 -24.79
CA ARG A 364 1.88 -0.24 -25.03
C ARG A 364 2.03 1.05 -24.25
N VAL A 365 3.20 1.20 -23.63
CA VAL A 365 3.63 2.48 -23.10
C VAL A 365 4.44 3.19 -24.17
N ILE A 366 4.07 4.42 -24.51
CA ILE A 366 4.78 5.27 -25.48
C ILE A 366 5.21 6.59 -24.83
N ASP A 367 6.29 7.18 -25.36
CA ASP A 367 6.76 8.50 -24.96
C ASP A 367 5.88 9.59 -25.60
N ILE A 368 5.57 10.65 -24.85
CA ILE A 368 4.74 11.78 -25.32
C ILE A 368 5.51 13.12 -25.41
N ALA A 369 6.82 13.11 -25.19
CA ALA A 369 7.70 14.28 -25.24
C ALA A 369 9.03 13.95 -25.93
#